data_AF-A0A944EQU9-F1
#
_entry.id   AF-A0A944EQU9-F1
#
_cell.length_a   1.000
_cell.length_b   1.000
_cell.length_c   1.000
_cell.angle_alpha   90.00
_cell.angle_beta   90.00
_cell.angle_gamma   90.00
#
_symmetry.space_group_name_H-M   'P 1'
#
loop_
_entity.id
_entity.type
_entity.pdbx_description
1 polymer ?
#
loop_
_entity_poly.entity_id
_entity_poly.type
_entity_poly.pdbx_seq_one_letter_code
_entity_poly.pdbx_strand_id
1 'polypeptide(L)'
;MQSDTWNIIDTLAARFTAHDTERDLPLEEQWTLQVLKIAEETGEAAQAVVGARGTNPRKGNSHTWQDAQAEAADLVITGMVALSRMRPDDAADYLHQQLVTKAAKFLPAERTALAQSTESS
;
A
#
# COMPACT_ATOMS: atom_id res chain seq x y z
N MET A 1 8.15 4.60 15.27
CA MET A 1 6.96 3.98 14.63
C MET A 1 6.87 4.28 13.14
N GLN A 2 6.66 5.52 12.66
CA GLN A 2 6.65 5.78 11.20
C GLN A 2 8.00 5.48 10.53
N SER A 3 9.11 5.80 11.20
CA SER A 3 10.46 5.42 10.72
C SER A 3 10.63 3.91 10.59
N ASP A 4 10.05 3.11 11.51
CA ASP A 4 10.15 1.65 11.44
C ASP A 4 9.35 1.07 10.27
N THR A 5 8.16 1.62 10.00
CA THR A 5 7.32 1.19 8.87
C THR A 5 8.01 1.42 7.53
N TRP A 6 8.49 2.64 7.26
CA TRP A 6 9.14 2.93 5.98
C TRP A 6 10.46 2.18 5.82
N ASN A 7 11.26 2.02 6.89
CA ASN A 7 12.46 1.18 6.83
C ASN A 7 12.16 -0.27 6.40
N ILE A 8 11.05 -0.85 6.88
CA ILE A 8 10.62 -2.20 6.48
C ILE A 8 10.17 -2.20 5.01
N ILE A 9 9.37 -1.22 4.59
CA ILE A 9 8.91 -1.09 3.21
C ILE A 9 10.10 -0.93 2.24
N ASP A 10 11.06 -0.09 2.57
CA ASP A 10 12.25 0.16 1.73
C ASP A 10 13.13 -1.09 1.66
N THR A 11 13.24 -1.84 2.76
CA THR A 11 13.93 -3.14 2.77
C THR A 11 13.24 -4.15 1.84
N LEU A 12 11.91 -4.23 1.87
CA LEU A 12 11.14 -5.09 0.96
C LEU A 12 11.28 -4.65 -0.50
N ALA A 13 11.15 -3.34 -0.76
CA ALA A 13 11.31 -2.75 -2.09
C ALA A 13 12.71 -3.05 -2.66
N ALA A 14 13.77 -2.83 -1.88
CA ALA A 14 15.13 -3.15 -2.26
C ALA A 14 15.31 -4.65 -2.55
N ARG A 15 14.72 -5.53 -1.73
CA ARG A 15 14.78 -6.98 -1.92
C ARG A 15 14.11 -7.44 -3.22
N PHE A 16 12.98 -6.84 -3.58
CA PHE A 16 12.25 -7.17 -4.82
C PHE A 16 12.93 -6.57 -6.05
N THR A 17 13.42 -5.33 -5.97
CA THR A 17 14.23 -4.73 -7.03
C THR A 17 15.49 -5.57 -7.30
N ALA A 18 16.20 -6.02 -6.26
CA ALA A 18 17.36 -6.89 -6.43
C ALA A 18 17.00 -8.22 -7.14
N HIS A 19 15.90 -8.85 -6.72
CA HIS A 19 15.41 -10.08 -7.35
C HIS A 19 15.09 -9.89 -8.84
N ASP A 20 14.46 -8.78 -9.20
CA ASP A 20 14.09 -8.52 -10.59
C ASP A 20 15.29 -8.09 -11.45
N THR A 21 16.25 -7.37 -10.86
CA THR A 21 17.54 -7.06 -11.50
C THR A 21 18.37 -8.32 -11.75
N GLU A 22 18.39 -9.29 -10.85
CA GLU A 22 19.03 -10.60 -11.07
C GLU A 22 18.44 -11.38 -12.26
N ARG A 23 17.25 -11.00 -12.71
CA ARG A 23 16.52 -11.60 -13.84
C ARG A 23 16.59 -10.74 -15.11
N ASP A 24 17.44 -9.73 -15.12
CA ASP A 24 17.62 -8.78 -16.22
C ASP A 24 16.33 -8.04 -16.64
N LEU A 25 15.39 -7.84 -15.70
CA LEU A 25 14.16 -7.10 -15.98
C LEU A 25 14.43 -5.58 -16.07
N PRO A 26 14.02 -4.90 -17.17
CA PRO A 26 14.06 -3.45 -17.28
C PRO A 26 13.27 -2.76 -16.18
N LEU A 27 13.68 -1.56 -15.78
CA LEU A 27 13.09 -0.81 -14.68
C LEU A 27 11.58 -0.59 -14.84
N GLU A 28 11.13 -0.25 -16.06
CA GLU A 28 9.71 -0.05 -16.35
C GLU A 28 8.90 -1.35 -16.22
N GLU A 29 9.50 -2.49 -16.55
CA GLU A 29 8.87 -3.80 -16.39
C GLU A 29 8.75 -4.18 -14.91
N GLN A 30 9.79 -3.92 -14.12
CA GLN A 30 9.76 -4.10 -12.66
C GLN A 30 8.62 -3.31 -12.00
N TRP A 31 8.49 -2.03 -12.37
CA TRP A 31 7.39 -1.19 -11.90
C TRP A 31 6.03 -1.69 -12.38
N THR A 32 5.93 -2.12 -13.64
CA THR A 32 4.70 -2.68 -14.20
C THR A 32 4.26 -3.89 -13.40
N LEU A 33 5.15 -4.84 -13.12
CA LEU A 33 4.86 -6.03 -12.32
C LEU A 33 4.42 -5.67 -10.90
N GLN A 34 5.08 -4.70 -10.26
CA GLN A 34 4.72 -4.26 -8.92
C GLN A 34 3.35 -3.56 -8.88
N VAL A 35 2.99 -2.79 -9.92
CA VAL A 35 1.65 -2.19 -10.03
C VAL A 35 0.60 -3.25 -10.30
N LEU A 36 0.89 -4.28 -11.10
CA LEU A 36 -0.04 -5.38 -11.34
C LEU A 36 -0.36 -6.18 -10.07
N LYS A 37 0.61 -6.30 -9.14
CA LYS A 37 0.34 -6.87 -7.80
C LYS A 37 -0.78 -6.15 -7.06
N ILE A 38 -0.94 -4.83 -7.22
CA ILE A 38 -2.06 -4.08 -6.59
C ILE A 38 -3.42 -4.61 -7.05
N ALA A 39 -3.54 -4.99 -8.33
CA ALA A 39 -4.79 -5.55 -8.85
C ALA A 39 -5.07 -6.94 -8.27
N GLU A 40 -4.03 -7.75 -8.02
CA GLU A 40 -4.12 -9.04 -7.33
C GLU A 40 -4.63 -8.86 -5.90
N GLU A 41 -3.98 -8.02 -5.09
CA GLU A 41 -4.39 -7.75 -3.70
C GLU A 41 -5.81 -7.16 -3.62
N THR A 42 -6.20 -6.33 -4.60
CA THR A 42 -7.58 -5.83 -4.70
C THR A 42 -8.59 -6.96 -4.91
N GLY A 43 -8.21 -7.95 -5.72
CA GLY A 43 -9.02 -9.15 -5.96
C GLY A 43 -9.16 -10.01 -4.70
N GLU A 44 -8.07 -10.20 -3.95
CA GLU A 44 -8.05 -10.96 -2.69
C GLU A 44 -8.92 -10.27 -1.62
N ALA A 45 -8.77 -8.96 -1.44
CA ALA A 45 -9.62 -8.18 -0.54
C ALA A 45 -11.11 -8.29 -0.92
N ALA A 46 -11.44 -8.20 -2.21
CA ALA A 46 -12.81 -8.37 -2.68
C ALA A 46 -13.33 -9.79 -2.41
N GLN A 47 -12.50 -10.81 -2.63
CA GLN A 47 -12.84 -12.20 -2.35
C GLN A 47 -13.10 -12.44 -0.86
N ALA A 48 -12.27 -11.89 0.02
CA ALA A 48 -12.45 -12.00 1.47
C ALA A 48 -13.76 -11.33 1.93
N VAL A 49 -14.11 -10.16 1.39
CA VAL A 49 -15.41 -9.50 1.67
C VAL A 49 -16.60 -10.35 1.20
N VAL A 50 -16.53 -10.91 -0.01
CA VAL A 50 -17.58 -11.81 -0.53
C VAL A 50 -17.71 -13.06 0.36
N GLY A 51 -16.58 -13.63 0.79
CA GLY A 51 -16.53 -14.75 1.72
C GLY A 51 -17.12 -14.42 3.09
N ALA A 52 -16.79 -13.26 3.66
CA ALA A 52 -17.26 -12.80 4.96
C ALA A 52 -18.77 -12.51 4.97
N ARG A 53 -19.32 -12.04 3.85
CA ARG A 53 -20.76 -11.80 3.70
C ARG A 53 -21.56 -13.10 3.49
N GLY A 54 -20.90 -14.22 3.21
CA GLY A 54 -21.56 -15.49 2.91
C GLY A 54 -22.40 -15.45 1.63
N THR A 55 -22.16 -14.49 0.73
CA THR A 55 -22.97 -14.29 -0.49
C THR A 55 -22.75 -15.38 -1.54
N ASN A 56 -21.81 -16.30 -1.32
CA ASN A 56 -21.58 -17.45 -2.19
C ASN A 56 -22.43 -18.67 -1.76
N PRO A 57 -23.52 -19.00 -2.48
CA PRO A 57 -24.41 -20.10 -2.12
C PRO A 57 -23.76 -21.49 -2.19
N ARG A 58 -22.56 -21.63 -2.76
CA ARG A 58 -21.82 -22.91 -2.83
C ARG A 58 -20.82 -23.13 -1.70
N LYS A 59 -20.45 -22.09 -0.92
CA LYS A 59 -19.39 -22.17 0.09
C LYS A 59 -19.75 -21.57 1.47
N GLY A 60 -20.90 -20.90 1.64
CA GLY A 60 -21.25 -20.26 2.91
C GLY A 60 -20.23 -19.19 3.32
N ASN A 61 -20.05 -18.96 4.63
CA ASN A 61 -19.00 -18.08 5.16
C ASN A 61 -17.63 -18.73 5.01
N SER A 62 -16.98 -18.53 3.87
CA SER A 62 -15.62 -19.04 3.62
C SER A 62 -14.51 -18.19 4.25
N HIS A 63 -14.84 -16.95 4.63
CA HIS A 63 -13.92 -16.00 5.27
C HIS A 63 -14.63 -15.26 6.40
N THR A 64 -13.85 -14.51 7.16
CA THR A 64 -14.26 -13.61 8.23
C THR A 64 -13.96 -12.16 7.84
N TRP A 65 -14.50 -11.19 8.59
CA TRP A 65 -14.14 -9.79 8.38
C TRP A 65 -12.69 -9.48 8.76
N GLN A 66 -12.08 -10.30 9.62
CA GLN A 66 -10.67 -10.23 9.95
C GLN A 66 -9.79 -10.55 8.74
N ASP A 67 -10.20 -11.54 7.94
CA ASP A 67 -9.49 -11.86 6.68
C ASP A 67 -9.56 -10.66 5.74
N ALA A 68 -10.73 -10.04 5.57
CA ALA A 68 -10.85 -8.84 4.73
C ALA A 68 -10.02 -7.65 5.24
N GLN A 69 -9.79 -7.53 6.56
CA GLN A 69 -8.91 -6.52 7.12
C GLN A 69 -7.43 -6.82 6.85
N ALA A 70 -7.03 -8.09 6.89
CA ALA A 70 -5.68 -8.52 6.53
C ALA A 70 -5.41 -8.21 5.06
N GLU A 71 -6.32 -8.57 4.15
CA GLU A 71 -6.17 -8.27 2.72
C GLU A 71 -6.14 -6.76 2.43
N ALA A 72 -6.91 -5.96 3.19
CA ALA A 72 -6.83 -4.51 3.07
C ALA A 72 -5.46 -3.95 3.52
N ALA A 73 -4.83 -4.58 4.52
CA ALA A 73 -3.47 -4.23 4.93
C ALA A 73 -2.44 -4.65 3.86
N ASP A 74 -2.58 -5.83 3.27
CA ASP A 74 -1.69 -6.32 2.21
C ASP A 74 -1.76 -5.43 0.95
N LEU A 75 -2.95 -4.93 0.62
CA LEU A 75 -3.12 -3.91 -0.43
C LEU A 75 -2.37 -2.62 -0.11
N VAL A 76 -2.46 -2.11 1.13
CA VAL A 76 -1.74 -0.89 1.56
C VAL A 76 -0.23 -1.12 1.51
N ILE A 77 0.26 -2.24 2.03
CA ILE A 77 1.67 -2.62 2.01
C ILE A 77 2.18 -2.71 0.56
N THR A 78 1.43 -3.38 -0.31
CA THR A 78 1.78 -3.51 -1.74
C THR A 78 1.83 -2.17 -2.45
N GLY A 79 0.89 -1.26 -2.13
CA GLY A 79 0.91 0.11 -2.64
C GLY A 79 2.12 0.92 -2.15
N MET A 80 2.49 0.77 -0.88
CA MET A 80 3.68 1.42 -0.31
C MET A 80 4.98 0.89 -0.93
N VAL A 81 5.10 -0.43 -1.12
CA VAL A 81 6.24 -1.04 -1.82
C VAL A 81 6.32 -0.55 -3.27
N ALA A 82 5.19 -0.48 -3.98
CA ALA A 82 5.15 0.08 -5.34
C ALA A 82 5.69 1.52 -5.38
N LEU A 83 5.26 2.35 -4.43
CA LEU A 83 5.71 3.73 -4.35
C LEU A 83 7.22 3.82 -4.02
N SER A 84 7.71 3.02 -3.07
CA SER A 84 9.14 2.97 -2.71
C SER A 84 10.00 2.52 -3.90
N ARG A 85 9.57 1.51 -4.67
CA ARG A 85 10.29 1.08 -5.89
C ARG A 85 10.32 2.14 -6.99
N MET A 86 9.30 2.99 -7.09
CA MET A 86 9.23 4.09 -8.06
C MET A 86 9.93 5.37 -7.59
N ARG A 87 10.06 5.56 -6.28
CA ARG A 87 10.60 6.76 -5.63
C ARG A 87 11.54 6.37 -4.48
N PRO A 88 12.69 5.73 -4.78
CA PRO A 88 13.55 5.14 -3.73
C PRO A 88 14.13 6.18 -2.77
N ASP A 89 14.20 7.45 -3.17
CA ASP A 89 14.83 8.51 -2.38
C ASP A 89 13.83 9.30 -1.51
N ASP A 90 12.54 9.33 -1.87
CA ASP A 90 11.57 10.24 -1.24
C ASP A 90 10.12 9.74 -1.19
N ALA A 91 9.89 8.42 -1.31
CA ALA A 91 8.54 7.84 -1.27
C ALA A 91 7.71 8.24 -0.04
N ALA A 92 8.34 8.27 1.14
CA ALA A 92 7.69 8.63 2.40
C ALA A 92 7.19 10.07 2.39
N ASP A 93 8.08 11.02 2.09
CA ASP A 93 7.78 12.46 2.01
C ASP A 93 6.75 12.72 0.92
N TYR A 94 6.89 12.07 -0.23
CA TYR A 94 5.93 12.18 -1.32
C TYR A 94 4.53 11.70 -0.91
N LEU A 95 4.41 10.54 -0.26
CA LEU A 95 3.11 10.04 0.21
C LEU A 95 2.49 10.99 1.24
N HIS A 96 3.28 11.49 2.18
CA HIS A 96 2.81 12.47 3.17
C HIS A 96 2.26 13.73 2.47
N GLN A 97 3.02 14.29 1.53
CA GLN A 97 2.63 15.49 0.81
C GLN A 97 1.36 15.29 -0.02
N GLN A 98 1.22 14.12 -0.66
CA GLN A 98 0.00 13.74 -1.37
C GLN A 98 -1.19 13.58 -0.42
N LEU A 99 -0.98 12.95 0.75
CA LEU A 99 -2.02 12.78 1.76
C LEU A 99 -2.53 14.14 2.25
N VAL A 100 -1.63 15.05 2.65
CA VAL A 100 -1.99 16.42 3.09
C VAL A 100 -2.76 17.16 2.00
N THR A 101 -2.24 17.15 0.77
CA THR A 101 -2.86 17.84 -0.38
C THR A 101 -4.27 17.33 -0.66
N LYS A 102 -4.47 16.01 -0.63
CA LYS A 102 -5.78 15.40 -0.89
C LYS A 102 -6.73 15.60 0.29
N ALA A 103 -6.25 15.45 1.52
CA ALA A 103 -7.04 15.59 2.74
C ALA A 103 -7.55 17.01 2.94
N ALA A 104 -6.79 18.04 2.55
CA ALA A 104 -7.21 19.44 2.61
C ALA A 104 -8.51 19.74 1.83
N LYS A 105 -8.89 18.88 0.88
CA LYS A 105 -10.16 19.01 0.13
C LYS A 105 -11.39 18.56 0.94
N PHE A 106 -11.18 17.79 2.01
CA PHE A 106 -12.25 17.10 2.75
C PHE A 106 -12.23 17.40 4.25
N LEU A 107 -11.08 17.81 4.81
CA LEU A 107 -10.92 18.12 6.23
C LEU A 107 -11.03 19.61 6.50
N PRO A 108 -11.63 20.02 7.64
CA PRO A 108 -11.60 21.41 8.09
C PRO A 108 -10.15 21.90 8.30
N ALA A 109 -9.90 23.18 8.02
CA ALA A 109 -8.56 23.78 8.03
C ALA A 109 -7.75 23.55 9.34
N GLU A 110 -8.43 23.46 10.49
CA GLU A 110 -7.80 23.23 11.80
C GLU A 110 -7.09 21.86 11.91
N ARG A 111 -7.53 20.83 11.18
CA ARG A 111 -6.90 19.49 11.20
C ARG A 111 -5.72 19.36 10.24
N THR A 112 -5.63 20.19 9.21
CA THR A 112 -4.50 20.21 8.28
C THR A 112 -3.26 20.82 8.93
N ALA A 113 -3.41 21.80 9.81
CA ALA A 113 -2.31 22.45 10.53
C ALA A 113 -1.58 21.51 11.51
N LEU A 114 -2.31 20.60 12.18
CA LEU A 114 -1.73 19.60 13.08
C LEU A 114 -0.84 18.58 12.34
N ALA A 115 -1.24 18.15 11.15
CA ALA A 115 -0.44 17.23 10.33
C ALA A 115 0.89 17.85 9.88
N GLN A 116 0.90 19.17 9.61
CA GLN A 116 2.08 19.93 9.20
C GLN A 116 3.05 20.22 10.38
N SER A 117 2.54 20.34 11.61
CA SER A 117 3.37 20.65 12.78
C SER A 117 4.19 19.48 13.32
N THR A 118 3.76 18.23 13.08
CA THR A 118 4.45 17.02 13.57
C THR A 118 5.74 16.69 12.82
N GLU A 119 6.05 17.34 11.70
CA GLU A 119 7.27 17.11 10.91
C GLU A 119 8.39 18.14 11.19
N SER A 120 8.10 19.21 11.95
CA SER A 120 9.07 20.27 12.28
C SER A 120 9.72 20.09 13.66
N SER A 121 9.71 18.88 14.23
CA SER A 121 10.24 18.58 15.58
C SER A 121 11.06 17.30 15.63
#